data_AF-A0A7U9X4T2-F1
#
_entry.id   AF-A0A7U9X4T2-F1
#
_cell.length_a   1.000
_cell.length_b   1.000
_cell.length_c   1.000
_cell.angle_alpha   90.00
_cell.angle_beta   90.00
_cell.angle_gamma   90.00
#
_symmetry.space_group_name_H-M   'P 1'
#
loop_
_entity.id
_entity.type
_entity.pdbx_description
1 polymer ?
#
loop_
_entity_poly.entity_id
_entity_poly.type
_entity_poly.pdbx_seq_one_letter_code
_entity_poly.pdbx_strand_id
1 'polypeptide(L)'
;MRHNVYFSIIPKKPADIAISTNGGYPLDQNMYQSVKGMTAAEAACKNGGIIIMVSNCGDGHGGEGFYQALKNCESPQSLMDEILKIPQDETKPDQWEYQIQSRILMHHKVIYVMCEEYRAMAEEMGFETASDVNEALKRALDETGSGAHIAVIPDGVSVMVEKNQCGESQEF
;
A
#
# COMPACT_ATOMS: atom_id res chain seq x y z
N MET A 1 -9.31 -28.62 -1.95
CA MET A 1 -10.18 -27.49 -2.32
C MET A 1 -9.40 -26.57 -3.27
N ARG A 2 -9.78 -26.49 -4.54
CA ARG A 2 -9.15 -25.59 -5.53
C ARG A 2 -9.86 -24.23 -5.51
N HIS A 3 -9.64 -23.42 -4.47
CA HIS A 3 -10.23 -22.08 -4.38
C HIS A 3 -9.40 -20.98 -5.09
N ASN A 4 -8.18 -21.28 -5.54
CA ASN A 4 -7.21 -20.25 -5.91
C ASN A 4 -7.27 -19.77 -7.38
N VAL A 5 -8.09 -20.36 -8.24
CA VAL A 5 -8.00 -20.11 -9.69
C VAL A 5 -8.74 -18.85 -10.15
N TYR A 6 -9.78 -18.40 -9.43
CA TYR A 6 -10.63 -17.30 -9.89
C TYR A 6 -10.10 -15.90 -9.57
N PHE A 7 -9.24 -15.77 -8.56
CA PHE A 7 -8.80 -14.49 -8.01
C PHE A 7 -7.29 -14.26 -8.14
N SER A 8 -6.55 -15.27 -8.63
CA SER A 8 -5.11 -15.15 -8.88
C SER A 8 -4.85 -14.38 -10.16
N ILE A 9 -3.99 -13.37 -10.08
CA ILE A 9 -3.52 -12.59 -11.23
C ILE A 9 -2.00 -12.55 -11.25
N ILE A 10 -1.42 -12.72 -12.45
CA ILE A 10 0.04 -12.66 -12.66
C ILE A 10 0.33 -11.45 -13.57
N PRO A 11 0.94 -10.38 -13.05
CA PRO A 11 1.37 -9.25 -13.86
C PRO A 11 2.40 -9.68 -14.91
N LYS A 12 2.27 -9.20 -16.15
CA LYS A 12 3.25 -9.51 -17.22
C LYS A 12 4.66 -9.05 -16.86
N LYS A 13 4.78 -7.91 -16.18
CA LYS A 13 5.99 -7.36 -15.58
C LYS A 13 5.60 -6.46 -14.39
N PRO A 14 6.50 -6.22 -13.43
CA PRO A 14 6.28 -5.23 -12.38
C PRO A 14 6.04 -3.82 -12.96
N ALA A 15 5.12 -3.08 -12.35
CA ALA A 15 4.76 -1.72 -12.76
C ALA A 15 5.68 -0.67 -12.13
N ASP A 16 5.86 0.45 -12.83
CA ASP A 16 6.50 1.65 -12.28
C ASP A 16 5.52 2.40 -11.36
N ILE A 17 4.23 2.37 -11.72
CA ILE A 17 3.11 2.92 -10.94
C ILE A 17 2.03 1.84 -10.79
N ALA A 18 1.60 1.55 -9.56
CA ALA A 18 0.48 0.64 -9.30
C ALA A 18 -0.69 1.42 -8.68
N ILE A 19 -1.86 1.38 -9.32
CA ILE A 19 -3.09 2.00 -8.81
C ILE A 19 -3.97 0.90 -8.25
N SER A 20 -4.40 1.03 -6.99
CA SER A 20 -5.28 0.06 -6.34
C SER A 20 -6.42 0.74 -5.59
N THR A 21 -7.46 -0.02 -5.29
CA THR A 21 -8.56 0.41 -4.41
C THR A 21 -8.77 -0.59 -3.28
N ASN A 22 -9.60 -0.22 -2.29
CA ASN A 22 -9.98 -1.13 -1.20
C ASN A 22 -11.39 -1.71 -1.34
N GLY A 23 -11.94 -1.78 -2.56
CA GLY A 23 -13.26 -2.37 -2.82
C GLY A 23 -14.46 -1.46 -2.50
N GLY A 24 -14.22 -0.22 -2.08
CA GLY A 24 -15.27 0.75 -1.72
C GLY A 24 -15.97 0.43 -0.39
N TYR A 25 -16.97 1.24 -0.04
CA TYR A 25 -17.64 1.14 1.25
C TYR A 25 -18.39 -0.21 1.39
N PRO A 26 -18.30 -0.91 2.55
CA PRO A 26 -17.67 -0.49 3.82
C PRO A 26 -16.19 -0.87 3.98
N LEU A 27 -15.57 -1.47 2.97
CA LEU A 27 -14.21 -2.00 3.07
C LEU A 27 -13.13 -0.90 3.04
N ASP A 28 -13.44 0.27 2.49
CA ASP A 28 -12.52 1.42 2.36
C ASP A 28 -12.74 2.50 3.43
N GLN A 29 -13.40 2.15 4.54
CA GLN A 29 -13.83 3.11 5.56
C GLN A 29 -12.68 3.82 6.30
N ASN A 30 -11.48 3.25 6.35
CA ASN A 30 -10.32 3.86 7.03
C ASN A 30 -8.96 3.44 6.45
N MET A 31 -7.91 4.15 6.84
CA MET A 31 -6.53 3.91 6.37
C MET A 31 -6.01 2.53 6.79
N TYR A 32 -6.36 2.08 8.00
CA TYR A 32 -6.03 0.73 8.48
C TYR A 32 -6.49 -0.35 7.49
N GLN A 33 -7.76 -0.33 7.06
CA GLN A 33 -8.25 -1.32 6.10
C GLN A 33 -7.59 -1.19 4.72
N SER A 34 -7.21 0.03 4.33
CA SER A 34 -6.62 0.34 3.03
C SER A 34 -5.27 -0.32 2.80
N VAL A 35 -4.57 -0.70 3.88
CA VAL A 35 -3.32 -1.48 3.83
C VAL A 35 -3.51 -2.77 3.04
N LYS A 36 -4.67 -3.41 3.14
CA LYS A 36 -4.96 -4.66 2.43
C LYS A 36 -4.89 -4.48 0.92
N GLY A 37 -5.63 -3.52 0.35
CA GLY A 37 -5.60 -3.23 -1.08
C GLY A 37 -4.23 -2.73 -1.55
N MET A 38 -3.45 -2.08 -0.67
CA MET A 38 -2.07 -1.71 -0.97
C MET A 38 -1.13 -2.91 -1.10
N THR A 39 -1.34 -4.01 -0.38
CA THR A 39 -0.49 -5.21 -0.55
C THR A 39 -0.62 -5.82 -1.96
N ALA A 40 -1.78 -5.71 -2.60
CA ALA A 40 -1.95 -6.10 -4.00
C ALA A 40 -1.15 -5.17 -4.93
N ALA A 41 -1.16 -3.86 -4.65
CA ALA A 41 -0.37 -2.88 -5.40
C ALA A 41 1.13 -3.12 -5.23
N GLU A 42 1.60 -3.34 -4.00
CA GLU A 42 2.99 -3.68 -3.64
C GLU A 42 3.47 -4.90 -4.45
N ALA A 43 2.67 -5.96 -4.50
CA ALA A 43 3.01 -7.17 -5.24
C ALA A 43 3.07 -6.95 -6.77
N ALA A 44 2.30 -6.00 -7.32
CA ALA A 44 2.30 -5.64 -8.73
C ALA A 44 3.34 -4.57 -9.10
N CYS A 45 3.91 -3.87 -8.13
CA CYS A 45 4.82 -2.75 -8.31
C CYS A 45 6.28 -3.20 -8.20
N LYS A 46 7.19 -2.53 -8.94
CA LYS A 46 8.63 -2.73 -8.76
C LYS A 46 9.10 -2.08 -7.45
N ASN A 47 10.19 -2.57 -6.86
CA ASN A 47 10.84 -1.87 -5.75
C ASN A 47 11.19 -0.42 -6.15
N GLY A 48 10.88 0.53 -5.29
CA GLY A 48 11.02 1.97 -5.55
C GLY A 48 9.95 2.57 -6.46
N GLY A 49 8.95 1.78 -6.88
CA GLY A 49 7.81 2.29 -7.64
C GLY A 49 6.79 3.01 -6.77
N ILE A 50 5.84 3.69 -7.43
CA ILE A 50 4.82 4.52 -6.76
C ILE A 50 3.51 3.76 -6.69
N ILE A 51 2.90 3.73 -5.51
CA ILE A 51 1.55 3.19 -5.30
C ILE A 51 0.57 4.36 -5.17
N ILE A 52 -0.50 4.33 -5.97
CA ILE A 52 -1.65 5.22 -5.82
C ILE A 52 -2.77 4.41 -5.19
N MET A 53 -3.11 4.73 -3.93
CA MET A 53 -4.16 4.07 -3.20
C MET A 53 -5.44 4.91 -3.21
N VAL A 54 -6.48 4.41 -3.88
CA VAL A 54 -7.79 5.07 -3.94
C VAL A 54 -8.70 4.46 -2.90
N SER A 55 -8.97 5.21 -1.83
CA SER A 55 -9.75 4.74 -0.68
C SER A 55 -10.36 5.94 0.03
N ASN A 56 -11.67 5.93 0.28
CA ASN A 56 -12.34 7.10 0.85
C ASN A 56 -11.81 7.46 2.24
N CYS A 57 -11.59 6.46 3.11
CA CYS A 57 -11.11 6.63 4.48
C CYS A 57 -11.95 7.59 5.34
N GLY A 58 -13.28 7.54 5.18
CA GLY A 58 -14.23 8.45 5.84
C GLY A 58 -14.35 8.32 7.37
N ASP A 59 -13.73 7.30 7.98
CA ASP A 59 -13.62 7.12 9.43
C ASP A 59 -12.18 7.43 9.94
N GLY A 60 -11.32 8.01 9.09
CA GLY A 60 -9.96 8.39 9.43
C GLY A 60 -8.97 7.22 9.45
N HIS A 61 -8.15 7.14 10.51
CA HIS A 61 -7.03 6.21 10.60
C HIS A 61 -7.45 4.75 10.84
N GLY A 62 -8.50 4.50 11.63
CA GLY A 62 -9.04 3.15 11.87
C GLY A 62 -8.45 2.39 13.07
N GLY A 63 -7.49 2.98 13.79
CA GLY A 63 -6.90 2.41 15.02
C GLY A 63 -5.88 3.36 15.65
N GLU A 64 -6.02 3.66 16.94
CA GLU A 64 -5.13 4.64 17.62
C GLU A 64 -3.68 4.15 17.68
N GLY A 65 -3.48 2.84 17.88
CA GLY A 65 -2.14 2.23 17.87
C GLY A 65 -1.47 2.37 16.50
N PHE A 66 -2.23 2.11 15.44
CA PHE A 66 -1.79 2.31 14.04
C PHE A 66 -1.38 3.77 13.76
N TYR A 67 -2.22 4.72 14.13
CA TYR A 67 -1.95 6.15 13.92
C TYR A 67 -0.72 6.62 14.69
N GLN A 68 -0.65 6.35 16.00
CA GLN A 68 0.45 6.80 16.84
C GLN A 68 1.78 6.15 16.45
N ALA A 69 1.78 4.88 16.03
CA ALA A 69 3.00 4.20 15.59
C ALA A 69 3.59 4.88 14.34
N LEU A 70 2.75 5.15 13.32
CA LEU A 70 3.21 5.77 12.07
C LEU A 70 3.54 7.25 12.25
N LYS A 71 2.71 8.01 12.98
CA LYS A 71 2.93 9.43 13.24
C LYS A 71 4.21 9.72 14.01
N ASN A 72 4.52 8.91 15.02
CA ASN A 72 5.65 9.18 15.93
C ASN A 72 6.95 8.47 15.51
N CYS A 73 6.95 7.67 14.43
CA CYS A 73 8.17 7.02 13.99
C CYS A 73 9.12 8.02 13.32
N GLU A 74 10.42 7.81 13.51
CA GLU A 74 11.45 8.57 12.78
C GLU A 74 11.44 8.21 11.28
N SER A 75 11.24 6.93 10.98
CA SER A 75 11.09 6.42 9.63
C SER A 75 10.36 5.06 9.61
N PRO A 76 9.81 4.64 8.46
CA PRO A 76 9.25 3.29 8.31
C PRO A 76 10.25 2.18 8.66
N GLN A 77 11.54 2.37 8.35
CA GLN A 77 12.60 1.42 8.69
C GLN A 77 12.84 1.34 10.20
N SER A 78 12.92 2.47 10.90
CA SER A 78 13.13 2.47 12.35
C SER A 78 11.96 1.80 13.09
N LEU A 79 10.73 2.07 12.64
CA LEU A 79 9.53 1.41 13.18
C LEU A 79 9.57 -0.10 12.94
N MET A 80 9.96 -0.56 11.75
CA MET A 80 10.15 -1.99 11.47
C MET A 80 11.20 -2.62 12.40
N ASP A 81 12.35 -1.97 12.59
CA ASP A 81 13.43 -2.45 13.45
C ASP A 81 13.02 -2.53 14.93
N GLU A 82 12.14 -1.64 15.39
CA GLU A 82 11.53 -1.69 16.71
C GLU A 82 10.56 -2.87 16.83
N ILE A 83 9.66 -3.04 15.85
CA ILE A 83 8.67 -4.12 15.84
C ILE A 83 9.33 -5.50 15.91
N LEU A 84 10.40 -5.71 15.13
CA LEU A 84 11.07 -7.00 15.04
C LEU A 84 11.80 -7.41 16.34
N LYS A 85 11.97 -6.49 17.30
CA LYS A 85 12.54 -6.77 18.62
C LYS A 85 11.48 -7.13 19.67
N ILE A 86 10.20 -6.91 19.37
CA ILE A 86 9.10 -7.17 20.31
C ILE A 86 8.85 -8.68 20.41
N PRO A 87 8.89 -9.27 21.63
CA PRO A 87 8.51 -10.66 21.85
C PRO A 87 7.08 -10.96 21.40
N GLN A 88 6.80 -12.20 20.98
CA GLN A 88 5.47 -12.58 20.47
C GLN A 88 4.34 -12.35 21.49
N ASP A 89 4.63 -12.55 22.77
CA ASP A 89 3.72 -12.35 23.90
C ASP A 89 3.57 -10.89 24.34
N GLU A 90 4.33 -9.96 23.74
CA GLU A 90 4.29 -8.52 23.98
C GLU A 90 3.77 -7.71 22.78
N THR A 91 3.18 -8.40 21.79
CA THR A 91 2.62 -7.77 20.57
C THR A 91 1.63 -6.67 20.95
N LYS A 92 1.89 -5.44 20.48
CA LYS A 92 1.05 -4.28 20.75
C LYS A 92 -0.23 -4.31 19.91
N PRO A 93 -1.32 -3.64 20.34
CA PRO A 93 -2.48 -3.41 19.49
C PRO A 93 -2.07 -2.82 18.14
N ASP A 94 -2.71 -3.29 17.07
CA ASP A 94 -2.49 -2.86 15.68
C ASP A 94 -1.11 -3.16 15.08
N GLN A 95 -0.22 -3.84 15.82
CA GLN A 95 1.18 -4.03 15.43
C GLN A 95 1.39 -4.65 14.06
N TRP A 96 0.63 -5.69 13.75
CA TRP A 96 0.73 -6.35 12.45
C TRP A 96 0.37 -5.41 11.29
N GLU A 97 -0.60 -4.52 11.48
CA GLU A 97 -1.06 -3.65 10.39
C GLU A 97 -0.05 -2.54 10.11
N TYR A 98 0.45 -1.87 11.15
CA TYR A 98 1.49 -0.86 10.96
C TYR A 98 2.83 -1.49 10.56
N GLN A 99 3.10 -2.76 10.90
CA GLN A 99 4.25 -3.50 10.36
C GLN A 99 4.16 -3.67 8.84
N ILE A 100 3.00 -4.10 8.32
CA ILE A 100 2.79 -4.25 6.87
C ILE A 100 2.85 -2.88 6.19
N GLN A 101 2.25 -1.85 6.78
CA GLN A 101 2.32 -0.49 6.26
C GLN A 101 3.77 0.02 6.18
N SER A 102 4.58 -0.20 7.23
CA SER A 102 5.99 0.16 7.24
C SER A 102 6.77 -0.57 6.14
N ARG A 103 6.54 -1.86 5.94
CA ARG A 103 7.16 -2.63 4.84
C ARG A 103 6.88 -1.99 3.48
N ILE A 104 5.63 -1.60 3.23
CA ILE A 104 5.25 -0.94 1.98
C ILE A 104 6.00 0.39 1.84
N LEU A 105 5.98 1.23 2.87
CA LEU A 105 6.62 2.57 2.84
C LEU A 105 8.16 2.51 2.75
N MET A 106 8.78 1.43 3.20
CA MET A 106 10.23 1.22 3.04
C MET A 106 10.64 1.01 1.58
N HIS A 107 9.72 0.53 0.73
CA HIS A 107 10.03 0.15 -0.66
C HIS A 107 9.23 0.93 -1.69
N HIS A 108 8.18 1.63 -1.29
CA HIS A 108 7.27 2.32 -2.18
C HIS A 108 6.88 3.67 -1.61
N LYS A 109 6.79 4.65 -2.51
CA LYS A 109 6.08 5.88 -2.26
C LYS A 109 4.57 5.62 -2.37
N VAL A 110 3.78 6.15 -1.44
CA VAL A 110 2.32 5.98 -1.43
C VAL A 110 1.64 7.33 -1.55
N ILE A 111 0.76 7.47 -2.55
CA ILE A 111 -0.13 8.62 -2.74
C ILE A 111 -1.57 8.17 -2.50
N TYR A 112 -2.21 8.71 -1.46
CA TYR A 112 -3.62 8.47 -1.16
C TYR A 112 -4.53 9.40 -1.94
N VAL A 113 -5.53 8.83 -2.60
CA VAL A 113 -6.70 9.55 -3.09
C VAL A 113 -7.85 9.25 -2.13
N MET A 114 -8.12 10.20 -1.24
CA MET A 114 -8.99 10.03 -0.07
C MET A 114 -9.84 11.28 0.21
N CYS A 115 -10.81 11.17 1.14
CA CYS A 115 -11.64 12.30 1.54
C CYS A 115 -10.80 13.44 2.13
N GLU A 116 -11.21 14.68 1.87
CA GLU A 116 -10.48 15.88 2.25
C GLU A 116 -10.30 16.00 3.78
N GLU A 117 -11.32 15.61 4.55
CA GLU A 117 -11.36 15.74 6.01
C GLU A 117 -10.17 15.10 6.74
N TYR A 118 -9.63 13.99 6.22
CA TYR A 118 -8.56 13.23 6.87
C TYR A 118 -7.21 13.33 6.15
N ARG A 119 -7.04 14.22 5.17
CA ARG A 119 -5.75 14.37 4.47
C ARG A 119 -4.63 14.83 5.40
N ALA A 120 -4.88 15.82 6.24
CA ALA A 120 -3.90 16.30 7.21
C ALA A 120 -3.46 15.16 8.17
N MET A 121 -4.41 14.31 8.59
CA MET A 121 -4.11 13.14 9.41
C MET A 121 -3.22 12.13 8.67
N ALA A 122 -3.48 11.88 7.39
CA ALA A 122 -2.64 11.00 6.58
C ALA A 122 -1.23 11.57 6.38
N GLU A 123 -1.10 12.88 6.18
CA GLU A 123 0.19 13.57 6.07
C GLU A 123 1.00 13.47 7.37
N GLU A 124 0.37 13.59 8.54
CA GLU A 124 1.01 13.37 9.84
C GLU A 124 1.54 11.93 10.00
N MET A 125 0.93 10.96 9.33
CA MET A 125 1.38 9.55 9.32
C MET A 125 2.47 9.28 8.28
N GLY A 126 2.91 10.30 7.53
CA GLY A 126 3.96 10.19 6.51
C GLY A 126 3.46 9.81 5.12
N PHE A 127 2.16 9.90 4.84
CA PHE A 127 1.62 9.67 3.50
C PHE A 127 1.58 10.94 2.66
N GLU A 128 1.68 10.79 1.33
CA GLU A 128 1.26 11.85 0.42
C GLU A 128 -0.23 11.71 0.10
N THR A 129 -0.93 12.83 -0.07
CA THR A 129 -2.35 12.84 -0.46
C THR A 129 -2.56 13.59 -1.77
N ALA A 130 -3.62 13.26 -2.49
CA ALA A 130 -4.06 13.90 -3.72
C ALA A 130 -5.60 14.04 -3.75
N SER A 131 -6.09 15.03 -4.48
CA SER A 131 -7.53 15.35 -4.53
C SER A 131 -8.34 14.36 -5.35
N ASP A 132 -7.76 13.87 -6.43
CA ASP A 132 -8.33 12.87 -7.33
C ASP A 132 -7.25 12.01 -7.98
N VAL A 133 -7.69 10.98 -8.70
CA VAL A 133 -6.80 10.02 -9.36
C VAL A 133 -5.97 10.67 -10.47
N ASN A 134 -6.49 11.69 -11.16
CA ASN A 134 -5.75 12.37 -12.23
C ASN A 134 -4.59 13.18 -11.66
N GLU A 135 -4.81 13.87 -10.54
CA GLU A 135 -3.76 14.60 -9.83
C GLU A 135 -2.67 13.64 -9.34
N ALA A 136 -3.06 12.55 -8.67
CA ALA A 136 -2.12 11.54 -8.19
C ALA A 136 -1.32 10.92 -9.35
N LEU A 137 -1.99 10.57 -10.45
CA LEU A 137 -1.38 9.98 -11.62
C LEU A 137 -0.42 10.95 -12.32
N LYS A 138 -0.82 12.22 -12.44
CA LYS A 138 0.05 13.26 -13.00
C LYS A 138 1.33 13.38 -12.17
N ARG A 139 1.22 13.47 -10.84
CA ARG A 139 2.38 13.56 -9.95
C ARG A 139 3.29 12.34 -10.07
N ALA A 140 2.71 11.14 -10.10
CA ALA A 140 3.47 9.92 -10.27
C ALA A 140 4.20 9.89 -11.63
N LEU A 141 3.55 10.29 -12.73
CA LEU A 141 4.16 10.35 -14.07
C LEU A 141 5.23 11.44 -14.19
N ASP A 142 5.07 12.57 -13.50
CA ASP A 142 6.10 13.62 -13.44
C ASP A 142 7.40 13.10 -12.80
N GLU A 143 7.29 12.16 -11.86
CA GLU A 143 8.43 11.52 -11.18
C GLU A 143 9.00 10.30 -11.95
N THR A 144 8.14 9.44 -12.50
CA THR A 144 8.58 8.20 -13.18
C THR A 144 8.82 8.37 -14.69
N GLY A 145 8.32 9.46 -15.28
CA GLY A 145 8.31 9.71 -16.72
C GLY A 145 7.03 9.21 -17.41
N SER A 146 6.68 9.85 -18.53
CA SER A 146 5.44 9.58 -19.30
C SER A 146 5.37 8.19 -19.95
N GLY A 147 6.51 7.49 -20.07
CA GLY A 147 6.59 6.12 -20.57
C GLY A 147 6.43 5.03 -19.50
N ALA A 148 6.13 5.42 -18.26
CA ALA A 148 5.98 4.50 -17.13
C ALA A 148 4.92 3.42 -17.39
N HIS A 149 5.25 2.19 -17.01
CA HIS A 149 4.28 1.11 -17.00
C HIS A 149 3.36 1.22 -15.79
N ILE A 150 2.06 1.29 -16.06
CA ILE A 150 1.03 1.45 -15.04
C ILE A 150 0.23 0.15 -14.92
N ALA A 151 0.14 -0.39 -13.70
CA ALA A 151 -0.80 -1.44 -13.37
C ALA A 151 -2.01 -0.84 -12.65
N VAL A 152 -3.20 -1.32 -12.99
CA VAL A 152 -4.45 -0.91 -12.34
C VAL A 152 -5.11 -2.14 -11.76
N ILE A 153 -5.41 -2.09 -10.47
CA ILE A 153 -6.07 -3.12 -9.68
C ILE A 153 -7.38 -2.52 -9.17
N PRO A 154 -8.50 -2.66 -9.91
CA PRO A 154 -9.75 -1.97 -9.58
C PRO A 154 -10.31 -2.32 -8.21
N ASP A 155 -9.99 -3.51 -7.69
CA ASP A 155 -10.36 -3.97 -6.37
C ASP A 155 -9.19 -4.79 -5.80
N GLY A 156 -8.40 -4.17 -4.92
CA GLY A 156 -7.18 -4.76 -4.36
C GLY A 156 -7.45 -5.82 -3.30
N VAL A 157 -8.65 -5.87 -2.72
CA VAL A 157 -8.98 -6.83 -1.65
C VAL A 157 -9.59 -8.12 -2.18
N SER A 158 -9.96 -8.18 -3.46
CA SER A 158 -10.52 -9.38 -4.10
C SER A 158 -9.55 -10.17 -4.98
N VAL A 159 -8.28 -9.76 -5.06
CA VAL A 159 -7.26 -10.41 -5.90
C VAL A 159 -6.08 -10.92 -5.09
N MET A 160 -5.47 -12.01 -5.59
CA MET A 160 -4.16 -12.50 -5.15
C MET A 160 -3.15 -12.24 -6.27
N VAL A 161 -2.22 -11.33 -6.04
CA VAL A 161 -1.19 -11.00 -7.02
C VAL A 161 -0.01 -11.95 -6.86
N GLU A 162 0.23 -12.78 -7.88
CA GLU A 162 1.36 -13.70 -7.92
C GLU A 162 2.53 -13.07 -8.68
N LYS A 163 3.75 -13.23 -8.14
CA LYS A 163 4.96 -12.79 -8.85
C LYS A 163 5.25 -13.74 -10.00
N ASN A 164 5.56 -13.17 -11.16
CA ASN A 164 5.93 -13.92 -12.35
C ASN A 164 7.27 -14.63 -12.10
N GLN A 165 7.27 -15.96 -11.91
CA GLN A 165 8.49 -16.75 -11.63
C GLN A 165 9.40 -16.94 -12.85
N CYS A 166 9.05 -16.37 -14.00
CA CYS A 166 9.83 -16.48 -15.23
C CYS A 166 10.89 -15.37 -15.29
N GLY A 167 11.96 -15.48 -14.47
CA GLY A 167 13.02 -14.48 -14.45
C GLY A 167 14.25 -14.78 -13.59
N GLU A 168 14.23 -15.79 -12.71
CA GLU A 168 15.46 -16.31 -12.13
C GLU A 168 16.13 -17.21 -13.19
N SER A 169 16.93 -16.59 -14.06
CA SER A 169 17.94 -17.32 -14.80
C SER A 169 18.80 -18.07 -13.79
N GLN A 170 18.76 -19.39 -13.87
CA GLN A 170 19.85 -20.24 -13.42
C GLN A 170 21.12 -19.73 -14.09
N GLU A 171 21.91 -18.94 -13.38
CA GLU A 171 23.33 -18.83 -13.64
C GLU A 171 24.05 -19.76 -12.66
N PHE A 172 24.85 -20.65 -13.24
CA PHE A 172 25.70 -21.64 -12.59
C PHE A 172 26.84 -20.97 -11.81
#